data_AF-A0A9X3NB80-F1
#
_entry.id   AF-A0A9X3NB80-F1
#
_cell.length_a   1.000
_cell.length_b   1.000
_cell.length_c   1.000
_cell.angle_alpha   90.00
_cell.angle_beta   90.00
_cell.angle_gamma   90.00
#
_symmetry.space_group_name_H-M   'P 1'
#
loop_
_entity.id
_entity.type
_entity.pdbx_description
1 polymer ?
#
loop_
_entity_poly.entity_id
_entity_poly.type
_entity_poly.pdbx_seq_one_letter_code
_entity_poly.pdbx_strand_id
1 'polypeptide(L)'
;MPPEHQTSELAKAIQEVTEKGQLLVREEIALAKAEVTEKVTGLVKGIAVGAAAGIFVLAGLIYFLHFLALLIADVLGSNPWLGYLILSGALFLFGGIAGFLAARFFKKGTPPTPQMAIEEAQLIKATIQSSQPATPQGVVAPTTPGKVEAKR
;
A
#
# COMPACT_ATOMS: atom_id res chain seq x y z
N MET A 1 29.83 55.72 15.70
CA MET A 1 28.60 55.55 14.89
C MET A 1 28.01 54.19 15.25
N PRO A 2 26.79 54.10 15.82
CA PRO A 2 26.35 52.90 16.51
C PRO A 2 25.81 51.81 15.56
N PRO A 3 25.87 50.52 15.96
CA PRO A 3 25.56 49.33 15.14
C PRO A 3 24.06 49.00 14.97
N GLU A 4 23.15 49.90 15.36
CA GLU A 4 21.68 49.72 15.41
C GLU A 4 21.04 49.19 14.11
N HIS A 5 21.61 49.54 12.94
CA HIS A 5 21.05 49.15 11.64
C HIS A 5 21.22 47.66 11.30
N GLN A 6 22.28 46.99 11.76
CA GLN A 6 22.57 45.60 11.37
C GLN A 6 21.65 44.59 12.07
N THR A 7 21.29 44.86 13.33
CA THR A 7 20.36 44.03 14.10
C THR A 7 18.93 44.10 13.55
N SER A 8 18.52 45.27 13.06
CA SER A 8 17.20 45.47 12.43
C SER A 8 17.06 44.71 11.11
N GLU A 9 18.07 44.76 10.24
CA GLU A 9 18.08 44.04 8.96
C GLU A 9 18.10 42.51 9.17
N LEU A 10 18.83 42.01 10.17
CA LEU A 10 18.81 40.59 10.54
C LEU A 10 17.44 40.15 11.06
N ALA A 11 16.80 40.94 11.93
CA ALA A 11 15.47 40.65 12.43
C ALA A 11 14.44 40.61 11.29
N LYS A 12 14.55 41.54 10.34
CA LYS A 12 13.70 41.60 9.15
C LYS A 12 13.90 40.41 8.21
N ALA A 13 15.14 39.98 8.00
CA ALA A 13 15.46 38.79 7.18
C ALA A 13 14.92 37.50 7.81
N ILE A 14 15.06 37.33 9.12
CA ILE A 14 14.50 36.18 9.85
C ILE A 14 12.98 36.16 9.73
N GLN A 15 12.34 37.32 9.85
CA GLN A 15 10.89 37.45 9.69
C GLN A 15 10.45 37.09 8.27
N GLU A 16 11.14 37.58 7.24
CA GLU A 16 10.85 37.27 5.84
C GLU A 16 11.03 35.77 5.52
N VAL A 17 12.09 35.14 6.02
CA VAL A 17 12.31 33.69 5.85
C VAL A 17 11.24 32.89 6.58
N THR A 18 10.82 33.32 7.77
CA THR A 18 9.75 32.66 8.54
C THR A 18 8.41 32.77 7.81
N GLU A 19 8.08 33.94 7.28
CA GLU A 19 6.85 34.17 6.51
C GLU A 19 6.84 33.34 5.21
N LYS A 20 7.95 33.30 4.46
CA LYS A 20 8.09 32.45 3.27
C LYS A 20 8.01 30.96 3.61
N GLY A 21 8.65 30.54 4.71
CA GLY A 21 8.58 29.16 5.19
C GLY A 21 7.15 28.76 5.55
N GLN A 22 6.40 29.62 6.24
CA GLN A 22 4.99 29.40 6.54
C GLN A 22 4.11 29.34 5.28
N LEU A 23 4.41 30.16 4.28
CA LEU A 23 3.71 30.16 3.00
C LEU A 23 3.90 28.81 2.28
N LEU A 24 5.14 28.33 2.16
CA LEU A 24 5.45 27.05 1.52
C LEU A 24 4.74 25.88 2.19
N VAL A 25 4.78 25.82 3.52
CA VAL A 25 4.09 24.74 4.26
C VAL A 25 2.58 24.76 3.99
N ARG A 26 1.96 25.94 3.90
CA ARG A 26 0.53 26.06 3.57
C ARG A 26 0.24 25.62 2.13
N GLU A 27 1.12 25.93 1.19
CA GLU A 27 1.00 25.52 -0.22
C GLU A 27 1.15 24.00 -0.37
N GLU A 28 2.11 23.38 0.29
CA GLU A 28 2.28 21.92 0.29
C GLU A 28 1.06 21.20 0.89
N ILE A 29 0.51 21.73 1.99
CA ILE A 29 -0.74 21.20 2.56
C ILE A 29 -1.91 21.39 1.60
N ALA A 30 -2.01 22.53 0.93
CA ALA A 30 -3.07 22.80 -0.04
C ALA A 30 -2.97 21.86 -1.24
N LEU A 31 -1.75 21.61 -1.74
CA LEU A 31 -1.49 20.71 -2.85
C LEU A 31 -1.76 19.25 -2.46
N ALA A 32 -1.25 18.81 -1.31
CA ALA A 32 -1.55 17.48 -0.78
C ALA A 32 -3.05 17.27 -0.57
N LYS A 33 -3.76 18.29 -0.08
CA LYS A 33 -5.24 18.25 0.06
C LYS A 33 -5.92 18.15 -1.30
N ALA A 34 -5.48 18.90 -2.30
CA ALA A 34 -6.02 18.82 -3.65
C ALA A 34 -5.84 17.43 -4.24
N GLU A 35 -4.62 16.87 -4.16
CA GLU A 35 -4.30 15.53 -4.68
C GLU A 35 -5.11 14.44 -3.96
N VAL A 36 -5.21 14.49 -2.63
CA VAL A 36 -6.02 13.55 -1.85
C VAL A 36 -7.50 13.68 -2.23
N THR A 37 -8.02 14.90 -2.40
CA THR A 37 -9.41 15.13 -2.76
C THR A 37 -9.72 14.57 -4.15
N GLU A 38 -8.84 14.78 -5.12
CA GLU A 38 -8.98 14.24 -6.47
C GLU A 38 -8.99 12.70 -6.45
N LYS A 39 -8.02 12.09 -5.76
CA LYS A 39 -7.92 10.63 -5.61
C LYS A 39 -9.16 10.03 -4.94
N VAL A 40 -9.62 10.63 -3.84
CA VAL A 40 -10.82 10.17 -3.12
C VAL A 40 -12.07 10.34 -3.99
N THR A 41 -12.20 11.47 -4.68
CA THR A 41 -13.35 11.71 -5.57
C THR A 41 -13.40 10.71 -6.71
N GLY A 42 -12.25 10.43 -7.34
CA GLY A 42 -12.14 9.40 -8.37
C GLY A 42 -12.52 8.01 -7.85
N LEU A 43 -12.01 7.64 -6.67
CA LEU A 43 -12.34 6.37 -6.03
C LEU A 43 -13.83 6.26 -5.71
N VAL A 44 -14.44 7.29 -5.11
CA VAL A 44 -15.88 7.30 -4.77
C VAL A 44 -16.75 7.16 -6.02
N LYS A 45 -16.43 7.91 -7.09
CA LYS A 45 -17.14 7.77 -8.38
C LYS A 45 -16.96 6.37 -8.96
N GLY A 46 -15.75 5.83 -8.91
CA GLY A 46 -15.43 4.48 -9.36
C GLY A 46 -16.23 3.42 -8.59
N ILE A 47 -16.32 3.55 -7.26
CA ILE A 47 -17.14 2.65 -6.41
C ILE A 47 -18.62 2.79 -6.76
N ALA A 48 -19.14 4.01 -6.94
CA ALA A 48 -20.56 4.21 -7.26
C ALA A 48 -20.94 3.57 -8.61
N VAL A 49 -20.17 3.84 -9.66
CA VAL A 49 -20.39 3.26 -10.99
C VAL A 49 -20.14 1.74 -10.96
N GLY A 50 -19.08 1.30 -10.30
CA GLY A 50 -18.75 -0.11 -10.14
C GLY A 50 -19.82 -0.89 -9.39
N ALA A 51 -20.41 -0.32 -8.34
CA ALA A 51 -21.53 -0.91 -7.61
C ALA A 51 -22.78 -1.01 -8.49
N ALA A 52 -23.11 0.04 -9.23
CA ALA A 52 -24.22 0.01 -10.18
C ALA A 52 -24.02 -1.07 -11.25
N ALA A 53 -22.85 -1.12 -11.89
CA ALA A 53 -22.51 -2.18 -12.85
C ALA A 53 -22.57 -3.57 -12.22
N GLY A 54 -22.06 -3.71 -11.00
CA GLY A 54 -22.13 -4.96 -10.23
C GLY A 54 -23.55 -5.45 -10.00
N ILE A 55 -24.51 -4.55 -9.74
CA ILE A 55 -25.94 -4.91 -9.61
C ILE A 55 -26.46 -5.48 -10.93
N PHE A 56 -26.20 -4.83 -12.07
CA PHE A 56 -26.66 -5.32 -13.36
C PHE A 56 -26.02 -6.67 -13.75
N VAL A 57 -24.72 -6.82 -13.52
CA VAL A 57 -24.01 -8.09 -13.77
C VAL A 57 -24.57 -9.20 -12.88
N LEU A 58 -24.80 -8.93 -11.59
CA LEU A 58 -25.36 -9.91 -10.66
C LEU A 58 -26.79 -10.29 -11.04
N ALA A 59 -27.64 -9.31 -11.35
CA ALA A 59 -29.01 -9.55 -11.81
C ALA A 59 -29.02 -10.38 -13.11
N GLY A 60 -28.19 -10.00 -14.09
CA GLY A 60 -28.03 -10.73 -15.34
C GLY A 60 -27.56 -12.18 -15.11
N LEU A 61 -26.59 -12.40 -14.22
CA LEU A 61 -26.12 -13.74 -13.87
C LEU A 61 -27.23 -14.58 -13.23
N ILE A 62 -28.03 -14.01 -12.32
CA ILE A 62 -29.16 -14.70 -11.70
C ILE A 62 -30.18 -15.14 -12.74
N TYR A 63 -30.60 -14.23 -13.63
CA TYR A 63 -31.56 -14.55 -14.69
C TYR A 63 -30.99 -15.53 -15.73
N PHE A 64 -29.69 -15.44 -16.03
CA PHE A 64 -29.01 -16.37 -16.92
C PHE A 64 -28.96 -17.79 -16.33
N LEU A 65 -28.63 -17.95 -15.05
CA LEU A 65 -28.65 -19.24 -14.37
C LEU A 65 -30.07 -19.80 -14.27
N HIS A 66 -31.07 -18.94 -14.02
CA HIS A 66 -32.47 -19.32 -14.05
C HIS A 66 -32.89 -19.84 -15.43
N PHE A 67 -32.56 -19.10 -16.49
CA PHE A 67 -32.77 -19.52 -17.87
C PHE A 67 -32.11 -20.86 -18.16
N LEU A 68 -30.84 -21.05 -17.76
CA LEU A 68 -30.11 -22.28 -18.01
C LEU A 68 -30.73 -23.48 -17.29
N ALA A 69 -31.20 -23.31 -16.04
CA ALA A 69 -31.92 -24.34 -15.32
C ALA A 69 -33.21 -24.76 -16.04
N LEU A 70 -33.99 -23.79 -16.52
CA LEU A 70 -35.20 -24.06 -17.30
C LEU A 70 -34.89 -24.73 -18.64
N LEU A 71 -33.83 -24.28 -19.33
CA LEU A 71 -33.37 -24.86 -20.59
C LEU A 71 -32.97 -26.33 -20.40
N ILE A 72 -32.25 -26.65 -19.33
CA ILE A 72 -31.92 -28.04 -18.98
C ILE A 72 -33.20 -28.84 -18.78
N ALA A 73 -34.15 -28.33 -17.99
CA ALA A 73 -35.41 -29.03 -17.76
C ALA A 73 -36.17 -29.31 -19.06
N ASP A 74 -36.26 -28.31 -19.94
CA ASP A 74 -36.93 -28.36 -21.25
C ASP A 74 -36.28 -29.37 -22.20
N VAL A 75 -34.95 -29.33 -22.35
CA VAL A 75 -34.18 -30.27 -23.20
C VAL A 75 -34.33 -31.72 -22.73
N LEU A 76 -34.44 -31.94 -21.42
CA LEU A 76 -34.67 -33.28 -20.85
C LEU A 76 -36.16 -33.69 -20.88
N GLY A 77 -37.09 -32.83 -21.31
CA GLY A 77 -38.53 -33.09 -21.23
C GLY A 77 -38.99 -33.33 -19.78
N SER A 78 -38.34 -32.68 -18.83
CA SER A 78 -38.49 -32.91 -17.39
C SER A 78 -39.13 -31.72 -16.68
N ASN A 79 -39.49 -31.90 -15.41
CA ASN A 79 -40.07 -30.82 -14.61
C ASN A 79 -38.99 -29.78 -14.24
N PRO A 80 -39.30 -28.46 -14.26
CA PRO A 80 -38.36 -27.38 -13.93
C PRO A 80 -37.45 -27.63 -12.72
N TRP A 81 -37.96 -28.21 -11.63
CA TRP A 81 -37.18 -28.45 -10.42
C TRP A 81 -35.93 -29.31 -10.67
N LEU A 82 -35.99 -30.24 -11.63
CA LEU A 82 -34.87 -31.12 -11.95
C LEU A 82 -33.74 -30.36 -12.64
N GLY A 83 -34.07 -29.40 -13.51
CA GLY A 83 -33.09 -28.51 -14.12
C GLY A 83 -32.35 -27.64 -13.10
N TYR A 84 -33.07 -27.10 -12.10
CA TYR A 84 -32.44 -26.40 -10.97
C TYR A 84 -31.52 -27.29 -10.17
N LEU A 85 -31.93 -28.53 -9.88
CA LEU A 85 -31.13 -29.47 -9.11
C LEU A 85 -29.84 -29.86 -9.84
N ILE A 86 -29.92 -30.13 -11.15
CA ILE A 86 -28.76 -30.46 -11.98
C ILE A 86 -27.79 -29.28 -12.04
N LEU A 87 -28.28 -28.08 -12.37
CA LEU A 87 -27.43 -26.91 -12.51
C LEU A 87 -26.77 -26.52 -11.18
N SER A 88 -27.54 -26.51 -10.09
CA SER A 88 -26.99 -26.23 -8.75
C SER A 88 -25.98 -27.28 -8.31
N GLY A 89 -26.25 -28.56 -8.55
CA GLY A 89 -25.30 -29.65 -8.29
C GLY A 89 -23.98 -29.47 -9.04
N ALA A 90 -24.03 -29.11 -10.32
CA ALA A 90 -22.84 -28.80 -11.12
C ALA A 90 -22.06 -27.60 -10.55
N LEU A 91 -22.76 -26.51 -10.20
CA LEU A 91 -22.15 -25.31 -9.60
C LEU A 91 -21.47 -25.61 -8.27
N PHE A 92 -22.10 -26.39 -7.38
CA PHE A 92 -21.49 -26.80 -6.11
C PHE A 92 -20.30 -27.73 -6.31
N LEU A 93 -20.34 -28.62 -7.29
CA LEU A 93 -19.21 -29.49 -7.61
C LEU A 93 -18.00 -28.67 -8.07
N PHE A 94 -18.19 -27.83 -9.09
CA PHE A 94 -17.09 -27.00 -9.61
C PHE A 94 -16.63 -25.96 -8.60
N GLY A 95 -17.56 -25.32 -7.88
CA GLY A 95 -17.25 -24.35 -6.82
C GLY A 95 -16.51 -25.00 -5.65
N GLY A 96 -16.91 -26.20 -5.24
CA GLY A 96 -16.22 -26.97 -4.21
C GLY A 96 -14.80 -27.37 -4.62
N ILE A 97 -14.61 -27.81 -5.86
CA ILE A 97 -13.28 -28.11 -6.43
C ILE A 97 -12.41 -26.85 -6.45
N ALA A 98 -12.91 -25.76 -7.05
CA ALA A 98 -12.18 -24.50 -7.13
C ALA A 98 -11.82 -23.95 -5.73
N GLY A 99 -12.77 -23.96 -4.79
CA GLY A 99 -12.55 -23.55 -3.40
C GLY A 99 -11.53 -24.43 -2.68
N PHE A 100 -11.55 -25.74 -2.89
CA PHE A 100 -10.56 -26.67 -2.37
C PHE A 100 -9.16 -26.40 -2.94
N LEU A 101 -9.04 -26.20 -4.25
CA LEU A 101 -7.77 -25.83 -4.89
C LEU A 101 -7.25 -24.50 -4.35
N ALA A 102 -8.09 -23.48 -4.27
CA ALA A 102 -7.74 -22.17 -3.71
C ALA A 102 -7.23 -22.31 -2.27
N ALA A 103 -7.93 -23.06 -1.42
CA ALA A 103 -7.50 -23.33 -0.04
C ALA A 103 -6.13 -24.03 0.01
N ARG A 104 -5.86 -24.96 -0.92
CA ARG A 104 -4.56 -25.63 -1.01
C ARG A 104 -3.45 -24.67 -1.46
N PHE A 105 -3.72 -23.75 -2.38
CA PHE A 105 -2.77 -22.72 -2.79
C PHE A 105 -2.49 -21.72 -1.67
N PHE A 106 -3.51 -21.25 -0.96
CA PHE A 106 -3.31 -20.35 0.20
C PHE A 106 -2.55 -21.02 1.34
N LYS A 107 -2.74 -22.33 1.56
CA LYS A 107 -1.95 -23.09 2.55
C LYS A 107 -0.49 -23.32 2.12
N LYS A 108 -0.18 -23.24 0.83
CA LYS A 108 1.16 -23.48 0.27
C LYS A 108 1.93 -22.20 -0.07
N GLY A 109 1.24 -21.08 -0.24
CA GLY A 109 1.87 -19.77 -0.40
C GLY A 109 2.66 -19.44 0.85
N THR A 110 3.92 -19.01 0.67
CA THR A 110 4.81 -18.50 1.72
C THR A 110 4.06 -17.61 2.73
N PRO A 111 4.45 -17.62 4.01
CA PRO A 111 3.63 -17.02 5.05
C PRO A 111 3.34 -15.55 4.72
N PRO A 112 2.11 -15.07 4.96
CA PRO A 112 1.65 -13.73 4.57
C PRO A 112 2.42 -12.58 5.25
N THR A 113 3.38 -12.91 6.10
CA THR A 113 4.27 -11.97 6.76
C THR A 113 5.61 -11.91 6.03
N PRO A 114 6.06 -10.73 5.57
CA PRO A 114 7.41 -10.56 5.04
C PRO A 114 8.41 -10.75 6.19
N GLN A 115 8.92 -11.98 6.38
CA GLN A 115 9.75 -12.32 7.54
C GLN A 115 10.97 -11.40 7.63
N MET A 116 11.60 -11.11 6.48
CA MET A 116 12.76 -10.21 6.40
C MET A 116 12.43 -8.79 6.89
N ALA A 117 11.27 -8.24 6.50
CA ALA A 117 10.89 -6.90 6.93
C ALA A 117 10.54 -6.84 8.43
N ILE A 118 9.99 -7.92 8.98
CA ILE A 118 9.72 -8.03 10.42
C ILE A 118 11.03 -8.16 11.20
N GLU A 119 11.97 -8.96 10.70
CA GLU A 119 13.29 -9.16 11.30
C GLU A 119 14.10 -7.85 11.31
N GLU A 120 14.13 -7.12 10.19
CA GLU A 120 14.76 -5.80 10.11
C GLU A 120 14.12 -4.80 11.09
N ALA A 121 12.79 -4.76 11.16
CA ALA A 121 12.10 -3.89 12.12
C ALA A 121 12.41 -4.24 13.58
N GLN A 122 12.57 -5.54 13.90
CA GLN A 122 12.98 -5.99 15.24
C GLN A 122 14.42 -5.62 15.55
N LEU A 123 15.34 -5.73 14.58
CA LEU A 123 16.74 -5.31 14.73
C LEU A 123 16.83 -3.81 14.99
N ILE A 124 16.13 -2.98 14.22
CA ILE A 124 16.09 -1.52 14.42
C ILE A 124 15.56 -1.17 15.81
N LYS A 125 14.46 -1.82 16.24
CA LYS A 125 13.91 -1.63 17.58
C LYS A 125 14.93 -2.02 18.66
N ALA A 126 15.62 -3.15 18.49
CA ALA A 126 16.66 -3.60 19.41
C ALA A 126 17.81 -2.59 19.48
N THR A 127 18.27 -2.04 18.34
CA THR A 127 19.33 -1.02 18.29
C THR A 127 18.92 0.28 19.01
N ILE A 128 17.66 0.71 18.87
CA ILE A 128 17.15 1.91 19.55
C ILE A 128 17.04 1.66 21.06
N GLN A 129 16.54 0.50 21.47
CA GLN A 129 16.45 0.12 22.89
C GLN A 129 17.83 -0.14 23.53
N SER A 130 18.81 -0.58 22.73
CA SER A 130 20.19 -0.81 23.15
C SER A 130 21.06 0.44 23.03
N SER A 131 20.48 1.64 22.95
CA SER A 131 21.26 2.89 22.96
C SER A 131 21.92 3.10 24.33
N GLN A 132 23.06 2.45 24.54
CA GLN A 132 24.24 3.14 25.05
C GLN A 132 24.76 3.98 23.87
N PRO A 133 24.85 5.32 23.96
CA PRO A 133 25.47 6.10 22.93
C PRO A 133 26.90 5.59 22.74
N ALA A 134 27.22 5.08 21.54
CA ALA A 134 28.60 4.91 21.15
C ALA A 134 29.23 6.30 21.21
N THR A 135 30.00 6.55 22.28
CA THR A 135 30.86 7.71 22.39
C THR A 135 31.67 7.75 21.10
N PRO A 136 31.70 8.87 20.36
CA PRO A 136 32.62 9.02 19.25
C PRO A 136 34.02 8.87 19.84
N GLN A 137 34.63 7.69 19.68
CA GLN A 137 36.02 7.50 20.05
C GLN A 137 36.83 8.31 19.05
N GLY A 138 37.23 9.48 19.55
CA GLY A 138 38.42 10.22 19.24
C GLY A 138 39.14 9.95 17.92
N VAL A 139 39.22 11.03 17.15
CA VAL A 139 40.47 11.52 16.55
C VAL A 139 41.14 10.56 15.55
N VAL A 140 40.93 10.88 14.28
CA VAL A 140 41.90 10.57 13.21
C VAL A 140 43.27 11.13 13.65
N ALA A 141 44.17 10.25 14.11
CA ALA A 141 45.56 10.61 14.36
C ALA A 141 46.36 10.50 13.03
N PRO A 142 47.37 11.35 12.81
CA PRO A 142 48.01 11.51 11.51
C PRO A 142 48.83 10.27 11.11
N THR A 143 48.74 9.92 9.84
CA THR A 143 49.60 8.95 9.17
C THR A 143 51.07 9.36 9.27
N THR A 144 51.90 8.48 9.85
CA THR A 144 53.36 8.59 9.71
C THR A 144 53.76 7.96 8.37
N PRO A 145 54.48 8.66 7.48
CA PRO A 145 54.94 8.06 6.24
C PRO A 145 56.10 7.10 6.52
N GLY A 146 55.89 5.82 6.18
CA GLY A 146 56.92 4.80 6.21
C GLY A 146 58.05 5.11 5.24
N LYS A 147 59.27 5.12 5.78
CA LYS A 147 60.55 5.24 5.08
C LYS A 147 60.61 4.25 3.90
N VAL A 148 60.90 4.78 2.72
CA VAL A 148 61.35 4.02 1.55
C VAL A 148 62.73 3.46 1.87
N GLU A 149 62.84 2.16 2.08
CA GLU A 149 64.12 1.47 2.16
C GLU A 149 64.47 0.88 0.79
N ALA A 150 65.46 1.50 0.16
CA ALA A 150 66.06 1.07 -1.08
C ALA A 150 67.15 0.02 -0.81
N LYS A 151 67.08 -1.12 -1.49
CA LYS A 151 68.20 -2.07 -1.66
C LYS A 151 67.92 -2.84 -2.96
N ARG A 152 68.50 -2.45 -4.10
CA ARG A 152 69.80 -2.92 -4.62
C ARG A 152 70.03 -4.41 -4.44
#